data_AF-A0A8A4JYD3-F1
#
_entry.id   AF-A0A8A4JYD3-F1
#
_cell.length_a   1.000
_cell.length_b   1.000
_cell.length_c   1.000
_cell.angle_alpha   90.00
_cell.angle_beta   90.00
_cell.angle_gamma   90.00
#
_symmetry.space_group_name_H-M   'P 1'
#
loop_
_entity.id
_entity.type
_entity.pdbx_description
1 polymer ?
#
loop_
_entity_poly.entity_id
_entity_poly.type
_entity_poly.pdbx_seq_one_letter_code
_entity_poly.pdbx_strand_id
1 'polypeptide(L)' 'MSLNIMVGSQDQIADFSAVVTFAHRHKAVLTTVQGAEHYFHHPREHQALRAWVQRILHK' A
#
# COMPACT_ATOMS: atom_id res chain seq x y z
N MET A 1 -3.98 -12.44 12.64
CA MET A 1 -4.17 -11.27 11.75
C MET A 1 -2.95 -11.16 10.84
N SER A 2 -3.15 -11.05 9.53
CA SER A 2 -2.06 -10.83 8.57
C SER A 2 -1.70 -9.33 8.51
N LEU A 3 -0.40 -9.02 8.51
CA LEU A 3 0.06 -7.65 8.27
C LEU A 3 -0.21 -7.30 6.80
N ASN A 4 -0.99 -6.24 6.55
CA ASN A 4 -1.29 -5.75 5.21
C ASN A 4 -0.63 -4.39 5.03
N ILE A 5 0.10 -4.20 3.94
CA ILE A 5 0.80 -2.96 3.60
C ILE A 5 0.31 -2.47 2.25
N MET A 6 0.05 -1.18 2.14
CA MET A 6 -0.25 -0.49 0.90
C MET A 6 0.81 0.57 0.64
N VAL A 7 1.31 0.64 -0.59
CA VAL A 7 2.36 1.61 -0.98
C VAL A 7 2.06 2.17 -2.37
N GLY A 8 2.33 3.47 -2.56
CA GLY A 8 2.28 4.10 -3.87
C GLY A 8 3.56 3.83 -4.66
N SER A 9 3.46 3.56 -5.96
CA SER A 9 4.66 3.29 -6.79
C SER A 9 5.52 4.52 -7.07
N GLN A 10 5.01 5.72 -6.82
CA GLN A 10 5.70 7.01 -6.96
C GLN A 10 5.95 7.66 -5.60
N ASP A 11 5.89 6.88 -4.52
CA ASP A 11 6.26 7.35 -3.19
C ASP A 11 7.73 7.79 -3.16
N GLN A 12 7.97 9.06 -2.83
CA GLN A 12 9.30 9.66 -2.69
C GLN A 12 9.74 9.81 -1.23
N ILE A 13 8.86 9.46 -0.28
CA ILE A 13 9.11 9.59 1.16
C ILE A 13 9.49 8.22 1.72
N ALA A 14 8.69 7.20 1.45
CA ALA A 14 9.01 5.82 1.80
C ALA A 14 9.70 5.14 0.62
N ASP A 15 10.95 4.73 0.80
CA ASP A 15 11.67 3.94 -0.20
C ASP A 15 10.94 2.62 -0.49
N PHE A 16 10.49 2.46 -1.73
CA PHE A 16 9.79 1.27 -2.19
C PHE A 16 10.58 -0.02 -1.97
N SER A 17 11.91 0.00 -2.17
CA SER A 17 12.77 -1.17 -1.96
C SER A 17 12.79 -1.59 -0.49
N ALA A 18 12.87 -0.61 0.41
CA ALA A 18 12.79 -0.84 1.84
C ALA A 18 11.43 -1.41 2.26
N VAL A 19 10.33 -0.90 1.70
CA VAL A 19 8.97 -1.40 1.95
C VAL A 19 8.81 -2.84 1.47
N VAL A 20 9.30 -3.18 0.27
CA VAL A 20 9.26 -4.55 -0.27
C VAL A 20 10.07 -5.51 0.62
N THR A 21 11.28 -5.09 1.02
CA THR A 21 12.15 -5.88 1.90
C THR A 21 11.48 -6.14 3.25
N PHE A 22 10.86 -5.11 3.84
CA PHE A 22 10.11 -5.23 5.08
C PHE A 22 8.90 -6.18 4.93
N ALA A 23 8.11 -6.01 3.86
CA ALA A 23 6.95 -6.85 3.61
C ALA A 23 7.35 -8.34 3.47
N HIS A 24 8.43 -8.62 2.73
CA HIS A 24 8.95 -9.97 2.57
C HIS A 24 9.42 -10.57 3.91
N ARG A 25 10.23 -9.82 4.67
CA ARG A 25 10.74 -10.26 5.99
C ARG A 25 9.61 -10.62 6.96
N HIS A 26 8.51 -9.87 6.93
CA HIS A 26 7.38 -10.05 7.85
C HIS A 26 6.23 -10.87 7.26
N LYS A 27 6.40 -11.48 6.08
CA LYS A 27 5.34 -12.21 5.36
C LYS A 27 4.05 -11.38 5.22
N ALA A 28 4.20 -10.07 5.04
CA ALA A 28 3.10 -9.14 4.88
C ALA A 28 2.49 -9.26 3.48
N VAL A 29 1.20 -8.97 3.36
CA VAL A 29 0.53 -8.83 2.07
C VAL A 29 0.78 -7.42 1.57
N LEU A 30 1.64 -7.27 0.57
CA LEU A 30 1.94 -5.99 -0.07
C LEU A 30 0.95 -5.71 -1.21
N THR A 31 0.34 -4.52 -1.21
CA THR A 31 -0.46 -3.99 -2.32
C THR A 31 0.19 -2.71 -2.84
N THR A 32 0.51 -2.67 -4.12
CA THR A 32 1.09 -1.48 -4.76
C THR A 32 0.03 -0.76 -5.59
N VAL A 33 -0.09 0.55 -5.42
CA VAL A 33 -0.92 1.40 -6.28
C VAL A 33 -0.03 2.09 -7.30
N GLN A 34 -0.20 1.72 -8.56
CA GLN A 34 0.58 2.27 -9.66
C GLN A 34 0.26 3.75 -9.87
N GLY A 35 1.30 4.57 -9.98
CA GLY A 35 1.23 6.02 -10.19
C GLY A 35 0.75 6.83 -8.97
N ALA A 36 0.68 6.21 -7.79
CA ALA A 36 0.28 6.89 -6.56
C ALA A 36 1.50 7.37 -5.76
N GLU A 37 1.35 8.54 -5.15
CA GLU A 37 2.30 9.13 -4.22
C GLU A 37 2.04 8.67 -2.77
N HIS A 38 2.90 9.10 -1.85
CA HIS A 38 2.91 8.69 -0.44
C HIS A 38 1.54 8.82 0.27
N TYR A 39 0.85 9.94 0.05
CA TYR A 39 -0.39 10.27 0.76
C TYR A 39 -1.67 10.00 -0.04
N PHE A 40 -1.56 9.43 -1.24
CA PHE A 40 -2.71 9.08 -2.08
C PHE A 40 -3.65 10.27 -2.38
N HIS A 41 -3.10 11.46 -2.70
CA HIS A 41 -3.85 12.71 -2.80
C HIS A 41 -4.88 12.77 -3.94
N HIS A 42 -4.79 11.91 -4.96
CA HIS A 42 -5.72 11.96 -6.08
C HIS A 42 -7.02 11.18 -5.80
N PRO A 43 -8.18 11.62 -6.33
CA PRO A 43 -9.45 10.92 -6.15
C PRO A 43 -9.43 9.43 -6.51
N ARG A 44 -8.68 9.07 -7.57
CA ARG A 44 -8.47 7.67 -7.99
C ARG A 44 -7.73 6.84 -6.93
N GLU A 45 -6.81 7.47 -6.21
CA GLU A 45 -5.99 6.85 -5.17
C GLU A 45 -6.80 6.69 -3.88
N HIS A 46 -7.64 7.67 -3.54
CA HIS A 46 -8.63 7.53 -2.48
C HIS A 46 -9.59 6.36 -2.73
N GLN A 47 -10.01 6.12 -3.98
CA GLN A 47 -10.85 4.98 -4.31
C GLN A 47 -10.11 3.66 -4.11
N ALA A 48 -8.85 3.57 -4.56
CA ALA A 48 -8.01 2.40 -4.33
C ALA A 48 -7.80 2.14 -2.83
N LEU A 49 -7.56 3.19 -2.03
CA LEU A 49 -7.42 3.12 -0.59
C LEU A 49 -8.69 2.60 0.09
N ARG A 50 -9.86 3.15 -0.26
CA ARG A 50 -11.15 2.68 0.28
C ARG A 50 -11.40 1.20 -0.04
N ALA A 51 -11.18 0.79 -1.29
CA ALA A 51 -11.34 -0.61 -1.69
C ALA A 51 -10.36 -1.53 -0.93
N TRP A 52 -9.12 -1.07 -0.73
CA TRP A 52 -8.12 -1.79 0.05
C TRP A 52 -8.54 -1.96 1.51
N VAL A 53 -8.99 -0.89 2.17
CA VAL A 53 -9.47 -0.92 3.56
C VAL A 53 -10.66 -1.87 3.72
N GLN A 54 -11.67 -1.78 2.85
CA GLN A 54 -12.83 -2.67 2.88
C GLN A 54 -12.41 -4.14 2.76
N ARG A 55 -11.46 -4.44 1.87
CA ARG A 55 -10.95 -5.79 1.68
C ARG A 55 -10.18 -6.32 2.89
N ILE A 56 -9.48 -5.49 3.65
CA ILE A 56 -8.71 -5.96 4.82
C ILE A 56 -9.57 -6.07 6.09
N LEU A 57 -10.62 -5.26 6.22
CA LEU A 57 -11.50 -5.27 7.39
C LEU A 57 -12.60 -6.32 7.31
N HIS A 58 -13.02 -6.72 6.10
CA HIS A 58 -14.08 -7.73 5.90
C HIS A 58 -13.52 -9.11 5.49
N LYS A 59 -12.26 -9.38 5.85
CA LYS A 59 -11.57 -10.65 5.58
C LYS A 59 -11.65 -11.60 6.77
#